data_AF-A0A6B0BAI7-F1
#
_entry.id   AF-A0A6B0BAI7-F1
#
_cell.length_a   1.000
_cell.length_b   1.000
_cell.length_c   1.000
_cell.angle_alpha   90.00
_cell.angle_beta   90.00
_cell.angle_gamma   90.00
#
_symmetry.space_group_name_H-M   'P 1'
#
loop_
_entity.id
_entity.type
_entity.pdbx_description
1 polymer ?
#
loop_
_entity_poly.entity_id
_entity_poly.type
_entity_poly.pdbx_seq_one_letter_code
_entity_poly.pdbx_strand_id
1 'polypeptide(L)'
;LKQSIQQFVDVESKSILEQQMIHQLQQMDRSYVEMITEFETNKADISRRQQRLTVYKDKQRLQHQLIDATLQHTDNEVEEQVYHLNARLKLQLLDDVKSVFNSQMTQNSDFNEEKKVSTKVYLDQIHQRLFLEQSLITERIKKYFNKQLTEQIAPIVQQLADLHVIVNPQFNFESANIVQPLLHIDFNDMLNALPKQLTKRKILNPNGQRDIHESICQSTLGLLQPQMGLLRQQLELYVKQMAVEAESQFESFEANIQTQINDLLAFDLDTTLINQLKDKHQQLKTILY
;
A
#
# COMPACT_ATOMS: atom_id res chain seq x y z
N LEU A 1 42.60 -44.23 62.07
CA LEU A 1 42.63 -42.87 61.49
C LEU A 1 43.71 -42.69 60.42
N LYS A 2 45.01 -42.79 60.73
CA LYS A 2 46.09 -42.57 59.74
C LYS A 2 46.03 -43.53 58.54
N GLN A 3 45.78 -44.83 58.76
CA GLN A 3 45.56 -45.83 57.70
C GLN A 3 44.28 -45.60 56.89
N SER A 4 43.19 -45.17 57.51
CA SER A 4 41.93 -44.85 56.83
C SER A 4 42.04 -43.57 55.99
N ILE A 5 42.78 -42.57 56.47
CA ILE A 5 43.13 -41.36 55.72
C ILE A 5 44.07 -41.71 54.56
N GLN A 6 45.02 -42.63 54.76
CA GLN A 6 45.91 -43.10 53.70
C GLN A 6 45.16 -43.91 52.61
N GLN A 7 44.21 -44.79 52.98
CA GLN A 7 43.33 -45.49 52.03
C GLN A 7 42.37 -44.54 51.30
N PHE A 8 41.82 -43.53 52.00
CA PHE A 8 40.99 -42.50 51.39
C PHE A 8 41.79 -41.65 50.40
N VAL A 9 43.05 -41.31 50.73
CA VAL A 9 43.95 -40.52 49.86
C VAL A 9 44.52 -41.35 48.70
N ASP A 10 44.86 -42.63 48.88
CA ASP A 10 45.56 -43.41 47.85
C ASP A 10 44.63 -44.22 46.92
N VAL A 11 43.43 -44.61 47.37
CA VAL A 11 42.53 -45.51 46.61
C VAL A 11 41.18 -44.84 46.33
N GLU A 12 40.49 -44.32 47.34
CA GLU A 12 39.17 -43.71 47.13
C GLU A 12 39.27 -42.33 46.46
N SER A 13 40.28 -41.52 46.75
CA SER A 13 40.46 -40.22 46.07
C SER A 13 40.75 -40.41 44.58
N LYS A 14 41.55 -41.42 44.21
CA LYS A 14 41.82 -41.78 42.81
C LYS A 14 40.57 -42.32 42.14
N SER A 15 39.82 -43.19 42.80
CA SER A 15 38.54 -43.71 42.30
C SER A 15 37.50 -42.60 42.11
N ILE A 16 37.41 -41.65 43.05
CA ILE A 16 36.50 -40.50 42.99
C ILE A 16 36.95 -39.53 41.89
N LEU A 17 38.26 -39.27 41.75
CA LEU A 17 38.83 -38.48 40.65
C LEU A 17 38.59 -39.14 39.29
N GLU A 18 38.76 -40.45 39.18
CA GLU A 18 38.46 -41.22 37.97
C GLU A 18 36.97 -41.17 37.64
N GLN A 19 36.08 -41.34 38.62
CA GLN A 19 34.64 -41.20 38.41
C GLN A 19 34.24 -39.77 38.02
N GLN A 20 34.84 -38.75 38.62
CA GLN A 20 34.64 -37.35 38.23
C GLN A 20 35.16 -37.06 36.82
N MET A 21 36.32 -37.60 36.45
CA MET A 21 36.87 -37.49 35.10
C MET A 21 35.99 -38.20 34.08
N ILE A 22 35.54 -39.42 34.35
CA ILE A 22 34.61 -40.16 33.48
C ILE A 22 33.31 -39.37 33.32
N HIS A 23 32.77 -38.81 34.41
CA HIS A 23 31.56 -37.99 34.35
C HIS A 23 31.76 -36.72 33.49
N GLN A 24 32.90 -36.05 33.62
CA GLN A 24 33.25 -34.89 32.78
C GLN A 24 33.41 -35.27 31.30
N LEU A 25 34.06 -36.39 31.00
CA LEU A 25 34.22 -36.89 29.63
C LEU A 25 32.85 -37.27 29.02
N GLN A 26 31.94 -37.86 29.79
CA GLN A 26 30.57 -38.14 29.36
C GLN A 26 29.74 -36.87 29.12
N GLN A 27 29.93 -35.81 29.92
CA GLN A 27 29.30 -34.51 29.66
C GLN A 27 29.86 -33.86 28.39
N MET A 28 31.18 -33.95 28.16
CA MET A 28 31.79 -33.49 26.91
C MET A 28 31.24 -34.26 25.70
N ASP A 29 31.11 -35.58 25.78
CA ASP A 29 30.55 -36.43 24.71
C ASP A 29 29.12 -36.00 24.34
N ARG A 30 28.25 -35.77 25.34
CA ARG A 30 26.89 -35.25 25.11
C ARG A 30 26.90 -33.88 24.45
N SER A 31 27.75 -32.97 24.93
CA SER A 31 27.85 -31.62 24.37
C SER A 31 28.36 -31.64 22.91
N TYR A 32 29.30 -32.53 22.58
CA TYR A 32 29.75 -32.77 21.21
C TYR A 32 28.61 -33.28 20.32
N VAL A 33 27.83 -34.27 20.78
CA VAL A 33 26.69 -34.81 20.04
C VAL A 33 25.63 -33.75 19.79
N GLU A 34 25.29 -32.95 20.80
CA GLU A 34 24.33 -31.85 20.70
C GLU A 34 24.78 -30.79 19.68
N MET A 35 26.01 -30.29 19.78
CA MET A 35 26.56 -29.31 18.84
C MET A 35 26.65 -29.84 17.41
N ILE A 36 27.02 -31.11 17.22
CA ILE A 36 27.06 -31.74 15.90
C ILE A 36 25.66 -31.87 15.31
N THR A 37 24.68 -32.31 16.11
CA THR A 37 23.29 -32.49 15.67
C THR A 37 22.62 -31.17 15.32
N GLU A 38 22.85 -30.12 16.12
CA GLU A 38 22.36 -28.77 15.84
C GLU A 38 22.93 -28.22 14.53
N PHE A 39 24.25 -28.37 14.33
CA PHE A 39 24.89 -27.96 13.07
C PHE A 39 24.35 -28.75 11.87
N GLU A 40 24.20 -30.07 11.98
CA GLU A 40 23.67 -30.90 10.89
C GLU A 40 22.22 -30.57 10.55
N THR A 41 21.39 -30.29 11.56
CA THR A 41 20.01 -29.84 11.38
C THR A 41 19.97 -28.49 10.66
N ASN A 42 20.74 -27.51 11.14
CA ASN A 42 20.85 -26.19 10.51
C ASN A 42 21.38 -26.27 9.08
N LYS A 43 22.37 -27.14 8.82
CA LYS A 43 22.91 -27.39 7.48
C LYS A 43 21.84 -28.00 6.56
N ALA A 44 21.09 -28.99 7.02
CA ALA A 44 20.00 -29.58 6.25
C ALA A 44 18.92 -28.55 5.91
N ASP A 45 18.55 -27.68 6.85
CA ASP A 45 17.60 -26.60 6.63
C ASP A 45 18.12 -25.53 5.68
N ILE A 46 19.42 -25.20 5.73
CA ILE A 46 20.06 -24.28 4.78
C ILE A 46 20.12 -24.89 3.39
N SER A 47 20.52 -26.16 3.26
CA SER A 47 20.52 -26.86 1.97
C SER A 47 19.12 -26.99 1.37
N ARG A 48 18.10 -27.28 2.18
CA ARG A 48 16.69 -27.33 1.73
C ARG A 48 16.21 -25.96 1.25
N ARG A 49 16.59 -24.89 1.93
CA ARG A 49 16.30 -23.51 1.51
C ARG A 49 17.05 -23.15 0.22
N GLN A 50 18.33 -23.46 0.11
CA GLN A 50 19.13 -23.24 -1.10
C GLN A 50 18.56 -23.98 -2.31
N GLN A 51 18.13 -25.24 -2.15
CA GLN A 51 17.44 -26.00 -3.20
C GLN A 51 16.14 -25.32 -3.64
N ARG A 52 15.34 -24.80 -2.70
CA ARG A 52 14.15 -24.01 -3.05
C ARG A 52 14.55 -22.74 -3.80
N LEU A 53 15.50 -21.97 -3.28
CA LEU A 53 16.03 -20.75 -3.91
C LEU A 53 16.55 -20.98 -5.32
N THR A 54 17.11 -22.17 -5.63
CA THR A 54 17.57 -22.51 -6.98
C THR A 54 16.41 -22.59 -7.98
N VAL A 55 15.23 -23.03 -7.54
CA VAL A 55 13.99 -23.05 -8.36
C VAL A 55 13.48 -21.64 -8.64
N TYR A 56 13.83 -20.69 -7.78
CA TYR A 56 13.44 -19.28 -7.88
C TYR A 56 14.44 -18.46 -8.69
N LYS A 57 15.70 -18.87 -8.76
CA LYS A 57 16.73 -18.26 -9.58
C LYS A 57 16.25 -18.08 -11.03
N ASP A 58 16.48 -16.90 -11.59
CA ASP A 58 16.15 -16.53 -12.98
C ASP A 58 14.63 -16.51 -13.33
N LYS A 59 13.74 -16.66 -12.35
CA LYS A 59 12.29 -16.51 -12.54
C LYS A 59 11.78 -15.14 -12.10
N GLN A 60 11.19 -14.41 -13.03
CA GLN A 60 10.45 -13.18 -12.79
C GLN A 60 9.09 -13.49 -12.13
N ARG A 61 8.85 -12.93 -10.94
CA ARG A 61 7.65 -13.20 -10.13
C ARG A 61 6.69 -12.03 -10.12
N LEU A 62 7.22 -10.82 -10.18
CA LEU A 62 6.43 -9.62 -10.37
C LEU A 62 6.09 -9.48 -11.86
N GLN A 63 4.90 -9.93 -12.23
CA GLN A 63 4.42 -9.98 -13.62
C GLN A 63 3.42 -8.87 -13.91
N HIS A 64 3.40 -8.41 -15.17
CA HIS A 64 2.45 -7.41 -15.68
C HIS A 64 0.98 -7.78 -15.41
N GLN A 65 0.65 -9.08 -15.39
CA GLN A 65 -0.71 -9.55 -15.10
C GLN A 65 -1.26 -9.10 -13.73
N LEU A 66 -0.39 -8.88 -12.73
CA LEU A 66 -0.78 -8.35 -11.42
C LEU A 66 -1.21 -6.87 -11.51
N ILE A 67 -0.63 -6.15 -12.48
CA ILE A 67 -0.95 -4.76 -12.77
C ILE A 67 -2.25 -4.69 -13.58
N ASP A 68 -2.47 -5.60 -14.53
CA ASP A 68 -3.72 -5.67 -15.32
C ASP A 68 -4.96 -5.81 -14.43
N ALA A 69 -4.92 -6.71 -13.46
CA ALA A 69 -6.01 -6.90 -12.50
C ALA A 69 -6.23 -5.62 -11.66
N THR A 70 -5.15 -5.02 -11.19
CA THR A 70 -5.19 -3.77 -10.42
C THR A 70 -5.77 -2.61 -11.25
N LEU A 71 -5.40 -2.52 -12.52
CA LEU A 71 -5.86 -1.52 -13.46
C LEU A 71 -7.37 -1.66 -13.68
N GLN A 72 -7.86 -2.87 -13.97
CA GLN A 72 -9.29 -3.11 -14.15
C GLN A 72 -10.11 -2.75 -12.90
N HIS A 73 -9.64 -3.14 -11.72
CA HIS A 73 -10.31 -2.79 -10.46
C HIS A 73 -10.31 -1.28 -10.20
N THR A 74 -9.24 -0.59 -10.57
CA THR A 74 -9.12 0.85 -10.37
C THR A 74 -9.95 1.65 -11.38
N ASP A 75 -10.04 1.21 -12.63
CA ASP A 75 -10.92 1.81 -13.64
C ASP A 75 -12.39 1.74 -13.21
N ASN A 76 -12.82 0.62 -12.63
CA ASN A 76 -14.17 0.51 -12.05
C ASN A 76 -14.39 1.49 -10.89
N GLU A 77 -13.39 1.65 -10.02
CA GLU A 77 -13.44 2.63 -8.93
C GLU A 77 -13.54 4.08 -9.46
N VAL A 78 -12.86 4.40 -10.57
CA VAL A 78 -13.00 5.71 -11.24
C VAL A 78 -14.45 5.96 -11.64
N GLU A 79 -15.09 5.00 -12.30
CA GLU A 79 -16.49 5.11 -12.70
C GLU A 79 -17.43 5.29 -11.49
N GLU A 80 -17.22 4.52 -10.42
CA GLU A 80 -17.98 4.64 -9.19
C GLU A 80 -17.81 6.01 -8.52
N GLN A 81 -16.58 6.51 -8.40
CA GLN A 81 -16.31 7.82 -7.81
C GLN A 81 -16.93 8.96 -8.62
N VAL A 82 -16.85 8.91 -9.95
CA VAL A 82 -17.49 9.91 -10.84
C VAL A 82 -19.01 9.85 -10.74
N TYR A 83 -19.59 8.65 -10.70
CA TYR A 83 -21.03 8.45 -10.51
C TYR A 83 -21.51 9.05 -9.19
N HIS A 84 -20.82 8.73 -8.08
CA HIS A 84 -21.16 9.24 -6.75
C HIS A 84 -20.94 10.74 -6.62
N LEU A 85 -19.92 11.30 -7.29
CA LEU A 85 -19.72 12.74 -7.36
C LEU A 85 -20.93 13.43 -8.00
N ASN A 86 -21.40 12.94 -9.15
CA ASN A 86 -22.55 13.51 -9.85
C ASN A 86 -23.83 13.45 -8.99
N ALA A 87 -24.08 12.31 -8.33
CA ALA A 87 -25.22 12.14 -7.43
C ALA A 87 -25.17 13.12 -6.24
N ARG A 88 -23.99 13.30 -5.63
CA ARG A 88 -23.80 14.21 -4.50
C ARG A 88 -23.90 15.67 -4.90
N LEU A 89 -23.38 16.05 -6.08
CA LEU A 89 -23.48 17.41 -6.59
C LEU A 89 -24.92 17.85 -6.78
N LYS A 90 -25.80 16.95 -7.25
CA LYS A 90 -27.23 17.27 -7.37
C LYS A 90 -27.86 17.73 -6.05
N LEU A 91 -27.46 17.14 -4.93
CA LEU A 91 -27.95 17.54 -3.61
C LEU A 91 -27.30 18.84 -3.14
N GLN A 92 -25.97 18.92 -3.24
CA GLN A 92 -25.20 20.08 -2.76
C GLN A 92 -25.51 21.36 -3.53
N LEU A 93 -25.61 21.29 -4.86
CA LEU A 93 -25.93 22.45 -5.69
C LEU A 93 -27.30 23.03 -5.33
N LEU A 94 -28.28 22.19 -5.03
CA LEU A 94 -29.61 22.66 -4.63
C LEU A 94 -29.56 23.47 -3.34
N ASP A 95 -28.72 23.07 -2.38
CA ASP A 95 -28.56 23.79 -1.11
C ASP A 95 -27.76 25.09 -1.27
N ASP A 96 -26.73 25.10 -2.12
CA ASP A 96 -26.01 26.34 -2.46
C ASP A 96 -26.90 27.35 -3.18
N VAL A 97 -27.72 26.88 -4.13
CA VAL A 97 -28.67 27.74 -4.84
C VAL A 97 -29.63 28.39 -3.85
N LYS A 98 -30.19 27.62 -2.90
CA LYS A 98 -31.02 28.18 -1.83
C LYS A 98 -30.24 29.20 -0.99
N SER A 99 -29.02 28.88 -0.59
CA SER A 99 -28.20 29.75 0.26
C SER A 99 -27.90 31.09 -0.41
N VAL A 100 -27.44 31.06 -1.66
CA VAL A 100 -26.99 32.26 -2.38
C VAL A 100 -28.16 33.06 -2.94
N PHE A 101 -29.08 32.44 -3.68
CA PHE A 101 -30.15 33.19 -4.36
C PHE A 101 -31.23 33.68 -3.40
N ASN A 102 -31.44 33.04 -2.24
CA ASN A 102 -32.36 33.61 -1.24
C ASN A 102 -31.76 34.80 -0.49
N SER A 103 -30.46 34.76 -0.19
CA SER A 103 -29.81 35.80 0.61
C SER A 103 -29.44 37.05 -0.21
N GLN A 104 -29.06 36.88 -1.48
CA GLN A 104 -28.45 37.96 -2.28
C GLN A 104 -29.40 38.63 -3.28
N MET A 105 -30.55 38.03 -3.61
CA MET A 105 -31.53 38.57 -4.60
C MET A 105 -32.54 39.59 -4.02
N THR A 106 -32.40 39.98 -2.75
CA THR A 106 -33.42 40.79 -2.05
C THR A 106 -32.87 42.07 -1.42
N GLN A 107 -31.57 42.35 -1.54
CA GLN A 107 -30.87 43.35 -0.76
C GLN A 107 -30.86 44.76 -1.37
N ASN A 108 -30.90 44.88 -2.70
CA ASN A 108 -30.73 46.10 -3.47
C ASN A 108 -31.94 46.41 -4.38
N SER A 109 -31.93 47.62 -4.97
CA SER A 109 -32.96 48.09 -5.90
C SER A 109 -32.78 47.60 -7.34
N ASP A 110 -31.54 47.31 -7.76
CA ASP A 110 -31.25 46.82 -9.11
C ASP A 110 -31.12 45.28 -9.14
N PHE A 111 -32.17 44.65 -9.62
CA PHE A 111 -32.26 43.20 -9.75
C PHE A 111 -31.24 42.60 -10.73
N ASN A 112 -30.84 43.32 -11.77
CA ASN A 112 -29.87 42.80 -12.75
C ASN A 112 -28.46 42.75 -12.18
N GLU A 113 -28.08 43.73 -11.37
CA GLU A 113 -26.80 43.72 -10.67
C GLU A 113 -26.79 42.64 -9.56
N GLU A 114 -27.89 42.49 -8.81
CA GLU A 114 -28.04 41.36 -7.87
C GLU A 114 -27.88 40.00 -8.56
N LYS A 115 -28.49 39.83 -9.75
CA LYS A 115 -28.34 38.65 -10.61
C LYS A 115 -26.87 38.33 -10.89
N LYS A 116 -26.07 39.32 -11.31
CA LYS A 116 -24.65 39.12 -11.61
C LYS A 116 -23.84 38.79 -10.36
N VAL A 117 -24.01 39.56 -9.27
CA VAL A 117 -23.30 39.36 -8.00
C VAL A 117 -23.55 37.97 -7.45
N SER A 118 -24.80 37.53 -7.44
CA SER A 118 -25.17 36.24 -6.87
C SER A 118 -24.72 35.07 -7.74
N THR A 119 -24.76 35.24 -9.06
CA THR A 119 -24.17 34.25 -9.98
C THR A 119 -22.68 34.09 -9.72
N LYS A 120 -21.95 35.21 -9.53
CA LYS A 120 -20.53 35.17 -9.20
C LYS A 120 -20.26 34.46 -7.87
N VAL A 121 -20.95 34.86 -6.80
CA VAL A 121 -20.81 34.23 -5.48
C VAL A 121 -21.12 32.74 -5.52
N TYR A 122 -22.19 32.36 -6.23
CA TYR A 122 -22.54 30.95 -6.43
C TYR A 122 -21.43 30.20 -7.18
N LEU A 123 -20.92 30.76 -8.27
CA LEU A 123 -19.83 30.14 -9.03
C LEU A 123 -18.55 29.98 -8.19
N ASP A 124 -18.16 31.02 -7.45
CA ASP A 124 -16.99 30.97 -6.57
C ASP A 124 -17.12 29.84 -5.53
N GLN A 125 -18.30 29.70 -4.91
CA GLN A 125 -18.58 28.63 -3.94
C GLN A 125 -18.51 27.23 -4.56
N ILE A 126 -19.16 27.02 -5.72
CA ILE A 126 -19.15 25.69 -6.35
C ILE A 126 -17.76 25.35 -6.88
N HIS A 127 -17.01 26.30 -7.47
CA HIS A 127 -15.68 26.02 -8.05
C HIS A 127 -14.68 25.63 -6.97
N GLN A 128 -14.68 26.31 -5.81
CA GLN A 128 -13.84 25.93 -4.68
C GLN A 128 -14.11 24.49 -4.23
N ARG A 129 -15.39 24.13 -4.08
CA ARG A 129 -15.75 22.76 -3.70
C ARG A 129 -15.39 21.75 -4.78
N LEU A 130 -15.69 22.04 -6.04
CA LEU A 130 -15.40 21.14 -7.16
C LEU A 130 -13.90 20.88 -7.30
N PHE A 131 -13.06 21.90 -7.07
CA PHE A 131 -11.61 21.74 -7.04
C PHE A 131 -11.16 20.80 -5.92
N LEU A 132 -11.67 21.00 -4.70
CA LEU A 132 -11.38 20.10 -3.58
C LEU A 132 -11.82 18.66 -3.85
N GLU A 133 -13.02 18.47 -4.40
CA GLU A 133 -13.54 17.15 -4.76
C GLU A 133 -12.69 16.47 -5.83
N GLN A 134 -12.24 17.24 -6.84
CA GLN A 134 -11.33 16.73 -7.86
C GLN A 134 -10.02 16.23 -7.23
N SER A 135 -9.37 17.03 -6.38
CA SER A 135 -8.14 16.63 -5.68
C SER A 135 -8.35 15.41 -4.79
N LEU A 136 -9.48 15.35 -4.07
CA LEU A 136 -9.81 14.23 -3.20
C LEU A 136 -10.03 12.93 -3.97
N ILE A 137 -10.73 12.98 -5.12
CA ILE A 137 -10.95 11.80 -5.95
C ILE A 137 -9.61 11.30 -6.50
N THR A 138 -8.76 12.17 -7.02
CA THR A 138 -7.43 11.79 -7.51
C THR A 138 -6.61 11.08 -6.43
N GLU A 139 -6.57 11.61 -5.21
CA GLU A 139 -5.86 10.97 -4.09
C GLU A 139 -6.51 9.65 -3.65
N ARG A 140 -7.84 9.54 -3.69
CA ARG A 140 -8.54 8.27 -3.41
C ARG A 140 -8.19 7.20 -4.43
N ILE A 141 -8.19 7.54 -5.72
CA ILE A 141 -7.82 6.62 -6.80
C ILE A 141 -6.37 6.16 -6.65
N LYS A 142 -5.44 7.09 -6.37
CA LYS A 142 -4.04 6.74 -6.08
C LYS A 142 -3.92 5.77 -4.90
N LYS A 143 -4.60 6.06 -3.79
CA LYS A 143 -4.59 5.22 -2.59
C LYS A 143 -5.20 3.85 -2.86
N TYR A 144 -6.30 3.80 -3.62
CA TYR A 144 -6.97 2.56 -4.00
C TYR A 144 -6.08 1.69 -4.88
N PHE A 145 -5.47 2.27 -5.92
CA PHE A 145 -4.52 1.58 -6.79
C PHE A 145 -3.37 0.96 -6.00
N ASN A 146 -2.74 1.75 -5.11
CA ASN A 146 -1.63 1.28 -4.27
C ASN A 146 -2.07 0.13 -3.35
N LYS A 147 -3.24 0.26 -2.71
CA LYS A 147 -3.80 -0.79 -1.86
C LYS A 147 -4.04 -2.07 -2.65
N GLN A 148 -4.70 -1.99 -3.80
CA GLN A 148 -4.98 -3.15 -4.65
C GLN A 148 -3.69 -3.81 -5.12
N LEU A 149 -2.72 -3.04 -5.60
CA LEU A 149 -1.43 -3.57 -6.02
C LEU A 149 -0.69 -4.28 -4.88
N THR A 150 -0.73 -3.70 -3.69
CA THR A 150 -0.14 -4.29 -2.47
C THR A 150 -0.83 -5.61 -2.10
N GLU A 151 -2.15 -5.69 -2.21
CA GLU A 151 -2.91 -6.92 -1.96
C GLU A 151 -2.58 -8.01 -2.98
N GLN A 152 -2.38 -7.67 -4.25
CA GLN A 152 -2.01 -8.62 -5.31
C GLN A 152 -0.61 -9.23 -5.11
N ILE A 153 0.35 -8.44 -4.63
CA ILE A 153 1.73 -8.93 -4.42
C ILE A 153 1.96 -9.56 -3.04
N ALA A 154 1.08 -9.33 -2.06
CA ALA A 154 1.19 -9.88 -0.71
C ALA A 154 1.51 -11.39 -0.66
N PRO A 155 0.84 -12.28 -1.43
CA PRO A 155 1.17 -13.70 -1.41
C PRO A 155 2.59 -13.98 -1.91
N ILE A 156 3.09 -13.20 -2.88
CA ILE A 156 4.45 -13.34 -3.40
C ILE A 156 5.46 -12.90 -2.34
N VAL A 157 5.23 -11.74 -1.71
CA VAL A 157 6.09 -11.23 -0.62
C VAL A 157 6.18 -12.25 0.52
N GLN A 158 5.07 -12.88 0.89
CA GLN A 158 5.05 -13.91 1.94
C GLN A 158 5.90 -15.14 1.55
N GLN A 159 5.77 -15.62 0.31
CA GLN A 159 6.59 -16.73 -0.18
C GLN A 159 8.09 -16.39 -0.22
N LEU A 160 8.45 -15.14 -0.49
CA LEU A 160 9.83 -14.68 -0.46
C LEU A 160 10.37 -14.58 0.97
N ALA A 161 9.55 -14.10 1.91
CA ALA A 161 9.92 -14.01 3.32
C ALA A 161 10.22 -15.39 3.92
N ASP A 162 9.45 -16.43 3.56
CA ASP A 162 9.72 -17.82 3.97
C ASP A 162 11.11 -18.33 3.48
N LEU A 163 11.64 -17.73 2.42
CA LEU A 163 12.95 -18.01 1.86
C LEU A 163 14.03 -17.03 2.35
N HIS A 164 13.73 -16.19 3.34
CA HIS A 164 14.58 -15.11 3.86
C HIS A 164 14.92 -14.01 2.84
N VAL A 165 14.12 -13.88 1.78
CA VAL A 165 14.19 -12.76 0.85
C VAL A 165 13.20 -11.69 1.30
N ILE A 166 13.70 -10.56 1.77
CA ILE A 166 12.87 -9.50 2.35
C ILE A 166 12.59 -8.46 1.28
N VAL A 167 11.30 -8.23 0.99
CA VAL A 167 10.84 -7.21 0.04
C VAL A 167 9.87 -6.30 0.77
N ASN A 168 10.16 -5.00 0.78
CA ASN A 168 9.25 -3.97 1.27
C ASN A 168 8.72 -3.19 0.07
N PRO A 169 7.64 -3.66 -0.59
CA PRO A 169 7.09 -2.97 -1.74
C PRO A 169 6.40 -1.69 -1.26
N GLN A 170 7.10 -0.56 -1.35
CA GLN A 170 6.51 0.76 -1.16
C GLN A 170 6.35 1.42 -2.52
N PHE A 171 5.14 1.39 -3.05
CA PHE A 171 4.86 2.04 -4.32
C PHE A 171 4.75 3.54 -4.14
N ASN A 172 5.62 4.25 -4.85
CA ASN A 172 5.62 5.70 -4.88
C ASN A 172 5.13 6.15 -6.25
N PHE A 173 3.90 6.67 -6.29
CA PHE A 173 3.34 7.24 -7.51
C PHE A 173 3.40 8.77 -7.45
N GLU A 174 3.75 9.39 -8.56
CA GLU A 174 3.70 10.85 -8.65
C GLU A 174 2.26 11.34 -8.45
N SER A 175 2.10 12.46 -7.74
CA SER A 175 0.79 13.11 -7.64
C SER A 175 0.44 13.68 -9.00
N ALA A 176 -0.75 13.35 -9.52
CA ALA A 176 -1.28 14.06 -10.68
C ALA A 176 -1.37 15.56 -10.34
N ASN A 177 -0.47 16.35 -10.93
CA ASN A 177 -0.50 17.79 -10.79
C ASN A 177 -1.76 18.32 -11.50
N ILE A 178 -2.84 18.51 -10.74
CA ILE A 178 -4.03 19.21 -11.20
C ILE A 178 -3.67 20.70 -11.25
N VAL A 179 -2.98 21.12 -12.31
CA VAL A 179 -2.58 22.52 -12.50
C VAL A 179 -3.78 23.39 -12.93
N GLN A 180 -4.82 22.77 -13.50
CA GLN A 180 -6.04 23.46 -13.93
C GLN A 180 -7.31 22.79 -13.36
N PRO A 181 -8.27 23.58 -12.84
CA PRO A 181 -9.56 23.06 -12.42
C PRO A 181 -10.34 22.56 -13.65
N LEU A 182 -10.61 21.26 -13.72
CA LEU A 182 -11.37 20.67 -14.83
C LEU A 182 -12.86 20.99 -14.71
N LEU A 183 -13.34 21.08 -13.47
CA LEU A 183 -14.72 21.34 -13.12
C LEU A 183 -14.94 22.85 -12.92
N HIS A 184 -14.95 23.60 -14.03
CA HIS A 184 -15.09 25.05 -14.05
C HIS A 184 -16.17 25.53 -15.02
N ILE A 185 -17.17 26.25 -14.53
CA ILE A 185 -18.23 26.86 -15.34
C ILE A 185 -17.91 28.32 -15.61
N ASP A 186 -17.93 28.72 -16.88
CA ASP A 186 -17.80 30.12 -17.30
C ASP A 186 -18.94 30.99 -16.77
N PHE A 187 -18.59 32.19 -16.31
CA PHE A 187 -19.57 33.14 -15.74
C PHE A 187 -20.70 33.46 -16.71
N ASN A 188 -20.37 33.73 -17.97
CA ASN A 188 -21.35 34.10 -18.98
C ASN A 188 -22.30 32.93 -19.30
N ASP A 189 -21.78 31.70 -19.33
CA ASP A 189 -22.57 30.51 -19.59
C ASP A 189 -23.57 30.28 -18.47
N MET A 190 -23.14 30.40 -17.22
CA MET A 190 -24.04 30.30 -16.07
C MET A 190 -25.10 31.42 -16.09
N LEU A 191 -24.70 32.67 -16.36
CA LEU A 191 -25.61 33.82 -16.38
C LEU A 191 -26.70 33.67 -17.46
N ASN A 192 -26.33 33.13 -18.63
CA ASN A 192 -27.21 32.84 -19.74
C ASN A 192 -28.13 31.63 -19.46
N ALA A 193 -27.65 30.65 -18.70
CA ALA A 193 -28.40 29.46 -18.32
C ALA A 193 -29.40 29.69 -17.17
N LEU A 194 -29.39 30.87 -16.53
CA LEU A 194 -30.37 31.22 -15.51
C LEU A 194 -31.79 31.33 -16.09
N PRO A 195 -32.82 30.88 -15.36
CA PRO A 195 -34.18 30.85 -15.87
C PRO A 195 -34.69 32.27 -16.15
N LYS A 196 -35.35 32.47 -17.30
CA LYS A 196 -35.95 33.76 -17.68
C LYS A 196 -37.03 34.24 -16.69
N GLN A 197 -37.59 33.32 -15.91
CA GLN A 197 -38.61 33.59 -14.91
C GLN A 197 -38.01 34.03 -13.55
N LEU A 198 -36.68 34.04 -13.42
CA LEU A 198 -35.96 34.54 -12.25
C LEU A 198 -36.29 36.02 -12.06
N THR A 199 -37.17 36.30 -11.10
CA THR A 199 -37.66 37.64 -10.77
C THR A 199 -37.84 37.75 -9.27
N LYS A 200 -37.66 38.96 -8.71
CA LYS A 200 -37.84 39.23 -7.27
C LYS A 200 -39.18 38.70 -6.73
N ARG A 201 -40.26 38.86 -7.50
CA ARG A 201 -41.61 38.37 -7.14
C ARG A 201 -41.70 36.85 -7.04
N LYS A 202 -41.01 36.10 -7.91
CA LYS A 202 -41.05 34.62 -7.90
C LYS A 202 -40.16 34.02 -6.82
N ILE A 203 -39.03 34.64 -6.50
CA ILE A 203 -38.12 34.19 -5.42
C ILE A 203 -38.78 34.34 -4.04
N LEU A 204 -39.67 35.34 -3.88
CA LEU A 204 -40.43 35.55 -2.64
C LEU A 204 -41.64 34.62 -2.48
N ASN A 205 -42.05 33.89 -3.53
CA ASN A 205 -43.16 32.95 -3.48
C ASN A 205 -42.62 31.51 -3.28
N PRO A 206 -43.04 30.76 -2.24
CA PRO A 206 -42.50 29.43 -1.95
C PRO A 206 -42.52 28.44 -3.14
N ASN A 207 -43.60 28.40 -3.92
CA ASN A 207 -43.70 27.48 -5.06
C ASN A 207 -42.82 27.93 -6.23
N GLY A 208 -42.84 29.23 -6.54
CA GLY A 208 -42.01 29.79 -7.62
C GLY A 208 -40.52 29.76 -7.31
N GLN A 209 -40.15 29.89 -6.03
CA GLN A 209 -38.79 29.79 -5.52
C GLN A 209 -38.25 28.37 -5.71
N ARG A 210 -39.04 27.36 -5.35
CA ARG A 210 -38.64 25.96 -5.52
C ARG A 210 -38.39 25.62 -6.99
N ASP A 211 -39.30 26.01 -7.88
CA ASP A 211 -39.16 25.80 -9.33
C ASP A 211 -37.91 26.48 -9.89
N ILE A 212 -37.63 27.72 -9.44
CA ILE A 212 -36.42 28.46 -9.83
C ILE A 212 -35.17 27.73 -9.35
N HIS A 213 -35.13 27.27 -8.10
CA HIS A 213 -33.97 26.58 -7.55
C HIS A 213 -33.69 25.25 -8.27
N GLU A 214 -34.73 24.46 -8.53
CA GLU A 214 -34.60 23.23 -9.30
C GLU A 214 -34.10 23.51 -10.73
N SER A 215 -34.62 24.57 -11.38
CA SER A 215 -34.18 24.96 -12.72
C SER A 215 -32.72 25.42 -12.75
N ILE A 216 -32.28 26.24 -11.78
CA ILE A 216 -30.88 26.68 -11.69
C ILE A 216 -29.97 25.46 -11.46
N CYS A 217 -30.34 24.56 -10.55
CA CYS A 217 -29.59 23.34 -10.29
C CYS A 217 -29.47 22.45 -11.54
N GLN A 218 -30.56 22.26 -12.29
CA GLN A 218 -30.54 21.49 -13.54
C GLN A 218 -29.65 22.13 -14.60
N SER A 219 -29.73 23.47 -14.77
CA SER A 219 -28.84 24.21 -15.66
C SER A 219 -27.37 24.06 -15.27
N THR A 220 -27.04 24.20 -13.99
CA THR A 220 -25.66 24.01 -13.49
C THR A 220 -25.16 22.59 -13.76
N LEU A 221 -25.98 21.56 -13.48
CA LEU A 221 -25.61 20.18 -13.77
C LEU A 221 -25.39 19.94 -15.27
N GLY A 222 -26.23 20.52 -16.13
CA GLY A 222 -26.07 20.44 -17.59
C GLY A 222 -24.74 21.03 -18.07
N LEU A 223 -24.32 22.17 -17.50
CA LEU A 223 -23.02 22.79 -17.80
C LEU A 223 -21.82 21.98 -17.28
N LEU A 224 -21.98 21.25 -16.17
CA LEU A 224 -20.92 20.41 -15.59
C LEU A 224 -20.77 19.05 -16.27
N GLN A 225 -21.78 18.54 -16.98
CA GLN A 225 -21.75 17.21 -17.60
C GLN A 225 -20.54 16.97 -18.53
N PRO A 226 -20.21 17.87 -19.47
CA PRO A 226 -19.02 17.71 -20.31
C PRO A 226 -17.72 17.65 -19.49
N GLN A 227 -17.65 18.42 -18.41
CA GLN A 227 -16.48 18.52 -17.54
C GLN A 227 -16.30 17.27 -16.68
N MET A 228 -17.40 16.61 -16.28
CA MET A 228 -17.35 15.30 -15.64
C MET A 228 -16.76 14.24 -16.57
N GLY A 229 -17.09 14.31 -17.87
CA GLY A 229 -16.49 13.44 -18.88
C GLY A 229 -14.98 13.65 -19.01
N LEU A 230 -14.52 14.91 -19.00
CA LEU A 230 -13.09 15.25 -19.01
C LEU A 230 -12.37 14.78 -17.74
N LEU A 231 -12.99 14.99 -16.57
CA LEU A 231 -12.46 14.49 -15.30
C LEU A 231 -12.25 12.98 -15.36
N ARG A 232 -13.26 12.24 -15.82
CA ARG A 232 -13.19 10.78 -15.96
C ARG A 232 -12.02 10.36 -16.85
N GLN A 233 -11.90 10.95 -18.04
CA GLN A 233 -10.79 10.65 -18.95
C GLN A 233 -9.43 10.95 -18.32
N GLN A 234 -9.30 12.05 -17.58
CA GLN A 234 -8.04 12.36 -16.90
C GLN A 234 -7.73 11.37 -15.78
N LEU A 235 -8.73 10.90 -15.04
CA LEU A 235 -8.55 9.87 -14.02
C LEU A 235 -8.11 8.54 -14.65
N GLU A 236 -8.74 8.12 -15.75
CA GLU A 236 -8.32 6.92 -16.51
C GLU A 236 -6.88 7.04 -17.03
N LEU A 237 -6.49 8.20 -17.55
CA LEU A 237 -5.11 8.45 -18.00
C LEU A 237 -4.13 8.38 -16.82
N TYR A 238 -4.52 8.90 -15.66
CA TYR A 238 -3.71 8.84 -14.45
C TYR A 238 -3.52 7.41 -13.95
N VAL A 239 -4.57 6.58 -14.00
CA VAL A 239 -4.48 5.14 -13.67
C VAL A 239 -3.48 4.43 -14.59
N LYS A 240 -3.51 4.73 -15.89
CA LYS A 240 -2.55 4.17 -16.86
C LYS A 240 -1.12 4.62 -16.58
N GLN A 241 -0.90 5.87 -16.17
CA GLN A 241 0.42 6.33 -15.75
C GLN A 241 0.92 5.58 -14.51
N MET A 242 0.06 5.40 -13.49
CA MET A 242 0.41 4.61 -12.31
C MET A 242 0.75 3.15 -12.66
N ALA A 243 0.09 2.55 -13.65
CA ALA A 243 0.42 1.21 -14.14
C ALA A 243 1.83 1.13 -14.74
N VAL A 244 2.21 2.11 -15.58
CA VAL A 244 3.57 2.19 -16.14
C VAL A 244 4.62 2.44 -15.04
N GLU A 245 4.32 3.31 -14.07
CA GLU A 245 5.19 3.53 -12.92
C GLU A 245 5.34 2.27 -12.05
N ALA A 246 4.27 1.49 -11.90
CA ALA A 246 4.29 0.22 -11.18
C ALA A 246 5.16 -0.83 -11.88
N GLU A 247 5.13 -0.90 -13.22
CA GLU A 247 6.02 -1.78 -14.00
C GLU A 247 7.49 -1.46 -13.75
N SER A 248 7.87 -0.19 -13.84
CA SER A 248 9.25 0.23 -13.58
C SER A 248 9.69 -0.11 -12.14
N GLN A 249 8.78 0.05 -11.17
CA GLN A 249 9.06 -0.34 -9.78
C GLN A 249 9.15 -1.86 -9.60
N PHE A 250 8.34 -2.64 -10.32
CA PHE A 250 8.42 -4.11 -10.33
C PHE A 250 9.77 -4.60 -10.85
N GLU A 251 10.30 -4.00 -11.91
CA GLU A 251 11.64 -4.34 -12.42
C GLU A 251 12.73 -4.07 -11.37
N SER A 252 12.65 -2.94 -10.68
CA SER A 252 13.58 -2.60 -9.60
C SER A 252 13.50 -3.58 -8.43
N PHE A 253 12.30 -3.94 -8.00
CA PHE A 253 12.08 -4.92 -6.93
C PHE A 253 12.55 -6.31 -7.34
N GLU A 254 12.29 -6.74 -8.57
CA GLU A 254 12.74 -8.04 -9.08
C GLU A 254 14.28 -8.11 -9.14
N ALA A 255 14.95 -7.04 -9.60
CA ALA A 255 16.41 -6.98 -9.59
C ALA A 255 16.96 -7.15 -8.16
N ASN A 256 16.38 -6.47 -7.18
CA ASN A 256 16.76 -6.60 -5.77
C ASN A 256 16.53 -8.02 -5.23
N ILE A 257 15.38 -8.62 -5.54
CA ILE A 257 15.05 -10.01 -5.19
C ILE A 257 16.10 -10.98 -5.74
N GLN A 258 16.51 -10.82 -7.01
CA GLN A 258 17.52 -11.69 -7.62
C GLN A 258 18.90 -11.50 -6.97
N THR A 259 19.28 -10.27 -6.61
CA THR A 259 20.51 -10.02 -5.83
C THR A 259 20.48 -10.75 -4.49
N GLN A 260 19.41 -10.61 -3.71
CA GLN A 260 19.28 -11.31 -2.43
C GLN A 260 19.33 -12.83 -2.58
N ILE A 261 18.70 -13.38 -3.63
CA ILE A 261 18.75 -14.82 -3.91
C ILE A 261 20.17 -15.28 -4.24
N ASN A 262 20.88 -14.51 -5.06
CA ASN A 262 22.28 -14.82 -5.40
C ASN A 262 23.17 -14.77 -4.17
N ASP A 263 22.98 -13.80 -3.27
CA ASP A 263 23.73 -13.70 -2.01
C ASP A 263 23.45 -14.90 -1.09
N LEU A 264 22.18 -15.29 -0.96
CA LEU A 264 21.78 -16.46 -0.16
C LEU A 264 22.27 -17.79 -0.75
N LEU A 265 22.39 -17.88 -2.08
CA LEU A 265 22.95 -19.05 -2.77
C LEU A 265 24.47 -19.08 -2.71
N ALA A 266 25.14 -17.92 -2.66
CA ALA A 266 26.59 -17.80 -2.53
C ALA A 266 27.09 -18.07 -1.10
N PHE A 267 26.19 -18.04 -0.11
CA PHE A 267 26.51 -18.39 1.26
C PHE A 267 26.96 -19.86 1.37
N ASP A 268 28.23 -20.05 1.70
CA ASP A 268 28.80 -21.36 2.06
C ASP A 268 28.98 -21.45 3.58
N LEU A 269 28.57 -22.57 4.15
CA LEU A 269 28.57 -22.80 5.58
C LEU A 269 29.92 -23.39 5.97
N ASP A 270 30.71 -22.67 6.77
CA ASP A 270 32.07 -23.11 7.12
C ASP A 270 32.03 -24.49 7.81
N THR A 271 32.47 -25.51 7.07
CA THR A 271 32.50 -26.90 7.52
C THR A 271 33.80 -27.27 8.22
N THR A 272 34.79 -26.37 8.27
CA THR A 272 36.11 -26.67 8.85
C THR A 272 36.01 -26.90 10.36
N LEU A 273 35.27 -26.03 11.07
CA LEU A 273 35.10 -26.11 12.52
C LEU A 273 34.31 -27.35 12.94
N ILE A 274 33.26 -27.71 12.20
CA ILE A 274 32.46 -28.91 12.54
C ILE A 274 33.23 -30.19 12.28
N ASN A 275 34.05 -30.25 11.23
CA ASN A 275 34.87 -31.42 10.93
C ASN A 275 35.92 -31.62 12.04
N GLN A 276 36.52 -30.53 12.55
CA GLN A 276 37.39 -30.59 13.72
C GLN A 276 36.64 -31.07 14.98
N LEU A 277 35.40 -30.61 15.20
CA LEU A 277 34.56 -31.10 16.31
C LEU A 277 34.25 -32.60 16.17
N LYS A 278 33.93 -33.08 14.96
CA LYS A 278 33.68 -34.49 14.67
C LYS A 278 34.92 -35.35 14.92
N ASP A 279 36.09 -34.90 14.47
CA ASP A 279 37.36 -35.58 14.71
C ASP A 279 37.70 -35.64 16.21
N LYS A 280 37.47 -34.54 16.94
CA LYS A 280 37.71 -34.46 18.40
C LYS A 280 36.74 -35.33 19.19
N HIS A 281 35.48 -35.37 18.82
CA HIS A 281 34.48 -36.27 19.39
C HIS A 281 34.84 -37.74 19.10
N GLN A 282 35.34 -38.06 17.90
CA GLN A 282 35.79 -39.42 17.58
C GLN A 282 37.01 -39.82 18.41
N GLN A 283 37.96 -38.92 18.63
CA GLN A 283 39.09 -39.12 19.56
C GLN A 283 38.62 -39.32 21.02
N LEU A 284 37.62 -38.55 21.46
CA LEU A 284 37.04 -38.66 22.81
C LEU A 284 36.34 -40.02 23.01
N LYS A 285 35.63 -40.52 21.99
CA LYS A 285 34.99 -41.84 22.04
C LYS A 285 35.98 -42.98 22.24
N THR A 286 37.15 -42.93 21.61
CA THR A 286 38.21 -43.94 21.78
C THR A 286 38.84 -43.92 23.18
N ILE A 287 38.64 -42.85 23.96
CA ILE A 287 39.12 -42.72 25.34
C ILE A 287 38.04 -43.20 26.34
N LEU A 288 36.76 -43.02 26.00
CA LEU A 288 35.61 -43.43 26.81
C LEU A 288 35.23 -44.90 26.63
N TYR A 289 35.49 -45.49 25.44
CA TYR A 289 35.12 -46.86 25.04
C TYR A 289 36.30 -47.58 24.40
#